data_AF-A0A9D9PA13-F1
#
_entry.id   AF-A0A9D9PA13-F1
#
_cell.length_a   1.000
_cell.length_b   1.000
_cell.length_c   1.000
_cell.angle_alpha   90.00
_cell.angle_beta   90.00
_cell.angle_gamma   90.00
#
_symmetry.space_group_name_H-M   'P 1'
#
loop_
_entity.id
_entity.type
_entity.pdbx_description
1 polymer ?
#
loop_
_entity_poly.entity_id
_entity_poly.type
_entity_poly.pdbx_seq_one_letter_code
_entity_poly.pdbx_strand_id
1 'polypeptide(L)'
;MKTTFGVRIATAAAAALAVAGSLFPLPARATTFGQTEVDRRDFIAVAAPVGTARHQLLVLEQISDARPCWRESGSAPVRVDPLLLNFDFTGICGRATDSNGFSVRVNGRDLGTQYSLRVFRENNDLVLKAVPFGSSNTTAIEIGRTHGVTSDFAKIHLNSNWRFTKRNYQGRTLGHIYLTSDRPLSALIDSASTTAPVATAPSPAPNPVPEYREPVTMAPEPRTDARSTSISEPVTVATSERGLPTTFDRDDLSNEQRAYLQLVWQRYEVIINNQRYAIEEAERQLAWTIENGASERTIQARQQNLDGLRQALDRLEARQRYAVESLLPAPQGRVVLGNR
;
A
#
# COMPACT_ATOMS: atom_id res chain seq x y z
N MET A 1 -8.68 53.73 78.75
CA MET A 1 -8.37 52.39 79.28
C MET A 1 -7.54 51.65 78.25
N LYS A 2 -6.50 50.96 78.73
CA LYS A 2 -5.47 50.28 77.95
C LYS A 2 -6.03 49.08 77.18
N THR A 3 -5.64 48.92 75.93
CA THR A 3 -5.55 47.61 75.26
C THR A 3 -4.31 47.57 74.38
N THR A 4 -3.29 46.91 74.93
CA THR A 4 -2.19 46.27 74.19
C THR A 4 -2.72 45.08 73.40
N PHE A 5 -2.27 44.88 72.17
CA PHE A 5 -1.60 43.63 71.75
C PHE A 5 -0.90 43.86 70.40
N GLY A 6 0.38 43.52 70.37
CA GLY A 6 1.30 43.82 69.28
C GLY A 6 1.09 42.95 68.06
N VAL A 7 1.17 43.59 66.90
CA VAL A 7 1.37 42.95 65.60
C VAL A 7 2.85 42.54 65.51
N ARG A 8 3.11 41.26 65.26
CA ARG A 8 4.36 40.82 64.62
C ARG A 8 4.05 39.96 63.40
N ILE A 9 4.69 40.38 62.32
CA ILE A 9 4.65 39.91 60.94
C ILE A 9 5.63 38.74 60.80
N ALA A 10 5.24 37.71 60.03
CA ALA A 10 6.14 36.87 59.21
C ALA A 10 5.28 36.02 58.24
N THR A 11 4.93 36.52 57.05
CA THR A 11 5.60 36.29 55.74
C THR A 11 5.76 34.84 55.30
N ALA A 12 4.95 34.44 54.32
CA ALA A 12 5.34 33.75 53.07
C ALA A 12 4.07 33.66 52.18
N ALA A 13 3.80 34.60 51.28
CA ALA A 13 4.36 34.76 49.93
C ALA A 13 4.02 33.60 48.96
N ALA A 14 3.27 33.97 47.91
CA ALA A 14 3.11 33.32 46.60
C ALA A 14 2.24 32.05 46.49
N ALA A 15 0.95 32.25 46.20
CA ALA A 15 0.14 31.32 45.41
C ALA A 15 -0.88 32.09 44.56
N ALA A 16 -0.38 32.93 43.66
CA ALA A 16 -1.17 33.49 42.56
C ALA A 16 -0.32 33.39 41.29
N LEU A 17 -0.98 33.04 40.18
CA LEU A 17 -0.46 32.78 38.83
C LEU A 17 -0.04 31.33 38.53
N ALA A 18 -1.03 30.51 38.14
CA ALA A 18 -1.01 29.76 36.87
C ALA A 18 -2.31 28.94 36.70
N VAL A 19 -3.47 29.61 36.72
CA VAL A 19 -4.75 29.01 36.28
C VAL A 19 -5.14 29.67 34.96
N ALA A 20 -4.44 29.33 33.88
CA ALA A 20 -4.83 29.65 32.51
C ALA A 20 -3.93 28.89 31.52
N GLY A 21 -4.18 27.60 31.30
CA GLY A 21 -3.40 26.84 30.30
C GLY A 21 -4.08 25.61 29.70
N SER A 22 -5.13 25.08 30.33
CA SER A 22 -5.62 23.73 30.01
C SER A 22 -7.10 23.67 29.60
N LEU A 23 -7.60 24.67 28.86
CA LEU A 23 -9.01 24.70 28.40
C LEU A 23 -9.22 24.84 26.89
N PHE A 24 -8.25 24.49 26.05
CA PHE A 24 -8.52 24.40 24.61
C PHE A 24 -7.89 23.13 24.02
N PRO A 25 -8.69 22.07 23.74
CA PRO A 25 -8.24 21.04 22.84
C PRO A 25 -8.00 21.70 21.48
N LEU A 26 -6.73 21.85 21.09
CA LEU A 26 -6.41 22.22 19.72
C LEU A 26 -7.04 21.15 18.82
N PRO A 27 -7.85 21.51 17.82
CA PRO A 27 -8.43 20.53 16.93
C PRO A 27 -7.29 19.78 16.25
N ALA A 28 -7.24 18.46 16.43
CA ALA A 28 -6.37 17.60 15.64
C ALA A 28 -6.72 17.86 14.16
N ARG A 29 -5.83 18.55 13.44
CA ARG A 29 -6.01 18.79 12.01
C ARG A 29 -5.79 17.47 11.31
N ALA A 30 -6.87 16.73 11.07
CA ALA A 30 -6.87 15.63 10.13
C ALA A 30 -6.31 16.15 8.81
N THR A 31 -5.14 15.67 8.43
CA THR A 31 -4.53 16.04 7.16
C THR A 31 -5.43 15.52 6.05
N THR A 32 -6.07 16.43 5.34
CA THR A 32 -6.92 16.09 4.20
C THR A 32 -6.04 15.90 2.97
N PHE A 33 -5.87 14.65 2.56
CA PHE A 33 -5.25 14.36 1.27
C PHE A 33 -6.25 14.58 0.14
N GLY A 34 -5.83 15.37 -0.85
CA GLY A 34 -6.51 15.52 -2.12
C GLY A 34 -6.20 14.37 -3.09
N GLN A 35 -6.67 14.52 -4.32
CA GLN A 35 -6.34 13.62 -5.42
C GLN A 35 -5.99 14.44 -6.67
N THR A 36 -5.17 13.87 -7.53
CA THR A 36 -4.81 14.40 -8.85
C THR A 36 -5.19 13.35 -9.89
N GLU A 37 -5.91 13.78 -10.93
CA GLU A 37 -6.24 12.92 -12.06
C GLU A 37 -4.96 12.50 -12.80
N VAL A 38 -4.98 11.29 -13.37
CA VAL A 38 -3.85 10.73 -14.13
C VAL A 38 -4.33 10.27 -15.50
N ASP A 39 -3.40 10.15 -16.46
CA ASP A 39 -3.71 9.52 -17.73
C ASP A 39 -4.00 8.02 -17.49
N ARG A 40 -5.12 7.54 -18.01
CA ARG A 40 -5.56 6.16 -17.85
C ARG A 40 -4.65 5.18 -18.58
N ARG A 41 -3.97 5.63 -19.64
CA ARG A 41 -3.03 4.81 -20.42
C ARG A 41 -1.78 4.44 -19.63
N ASP A 42 -1.43 5.26 -18.64
CA ASP A 42 -0.22 5.09 -17.85
C ASP A 42 -0.42 4.09 -16.71
N PHE A 43 -1.65 3.58 -16.47
CA PHE A 43 -1.94 2.71 -15.34
C PHE A 43 -2.69 1.45 -15.73
N ILE A 44 -2.32 0.32 -15.13
CA ILE A 44 -3.11 -0.91 -15.17
C ILE A 44 -3.25 -1.54 -13.79
N ALA A 45 -4.44 -2.11 -13.52
CA ALA A 45 -4.64 -3.05 -12.43
C ALA A 45 -4.36 -4.46 -12.93
N VAL A 46 -3.62 -5.24 -12.15
CA VAL A 46 -3.18 -6.58 -12.49
C VAL A 46 -3.53 -7.52 -11.35
N ALA A 47 -4.20 -8.62 -11.67
CA ALA A 47 -4.29 -9.79 -10.81
C ALA A 47 -2.95 -10.51 -10.89
N ALA A 48 -2.07 -10.27 -9.92
CA ALA A 48 -0.75 -10.89 -9.84
C ALA A 48 -0.82 -12.19 -9.02
N PRO A 49 -0.25 -13.30 -9.49
CA PRO A 49 -0.27 -14.57 -8.76
C PRO A 49 0.50 -14.48 -7.44
N VAL A 50 -0.04 -15.14 -6.41
CA VAL A 50 0.58 -15.30 -5.09
C VAL A 50 0.41 -16.76 -4.64
N GLY A 51 1.53 -17.45 -4.46
CA GLY A 51 1.51 -18.89 -4.20
C GLY A 51 0.94 -19.66 -5.41
N THR A 52 0.18 -20.72 -5.15
CA THR A 52 -0.25 -21.66 -6.20
C THR A 52 -1.63 -21.39 -6.79
N ALA A 53 -2.50 -20.64 -6.10
CA ALA A 53 -3.92 -20.54 -6.48
C ALA A 53 -4.57 -19.18 -6.17
N ARG A 54 -3.83 -18.21 -5.65
CA ARG A 54 -4.38 -16.91 -5.25
C ARG A 54 -3.78 -15.80 -6.09
N HIS A 55 -4.50 -14.67 -6.11
CA HIS A 55 -4.03 -13.45 -6.74
C HIS A 55 -4.10 -12.29 -5.75
N GLN A 56 -3.20 -11.34 -5.89
CA GLN A 56 -3.25 -10.04 -5.23
C GLN A 56 -3.35 -8.93 -6.27
N LEU A 57 -3.80 -7.75 -5.84
CA LEU A 57 -3.76 -6.57 -6.69
C LEU A 57 -2.31 -6.07 -6.82
N LEU A 58 -1.89 -5.88 -8.06
CA LEU A 58 -0.69 -5.15 -8.45
C LEU A 58 -1.16 -3.98 -9.32
N VAL A 59 -0.71 -2.76 -9.03
CA VAL A 59 -0.90 -1.61 -9.92
C VAL A 59 0.46 -1.26 -10.51
N LEU A 60 0.51 -1.17 -11.84
CA LEU A 60 1.68 -0.70 -12.58
C LEU A 60 1.40 0.69 -13.14
N GLU A 61 2.43 1.53 -13.12
CA GLU A 61 2.43 2.89 -13.64
C GLU A 61 3.57 3.06 -14.66
N GLN A 62 3.29 3.67 -15.81
CA GLN A 62 4.26 4.13 -16.79
C GLN A 62 4.61 5.59 -16.46
N ILE A 63 5.80 5.84 -15.90
CA ILE A 63 6.23 7.20 -15.50
C ILE A 63 6.89 7.94 -16.66
N SER A 64 7.64 7.22 -17.51
CA SER A 64 8.25 7.79 -18.71
C SER A 64 8.30 6.77 -19.85
N ASP A 65 8.30 7.23 -21.09
CA ASP A 65 8.27 6.35 -22.28
C ASP A 65 9.64 5.77 -22.66
N ALA A 66 10.66 5.90 -21.80
CA ALA A 66 12.00 5.38 -22.07
C ALA A 66 11.96 3.87 -22.40
N ARG A 67 11.12 3.13 -21.66
CA ARG A 67 10.89 1.69 -21.83
C ARG A 67 9.49 1.30 -21.36
N PRO A 68 8.81 0.36 -22.03
CA PRO A 68 7.51 -0.13 -21.58
C PRO A 68 7.62 -0.88 -20.25
N CYS A 69 6.74 -0.56 -19.30
CA CYS A 69 6.70 -1.18 -17.98
C CYS A 69 5.96 -2.54 -17.98
N TRP A 70 5.10 -2.76 -18.96
CA TRP A 70 4.39 -4.02 -19.18
C TRP A 70 4.09 -4.25 -20.66
N ARG A 71 3.64 -5.46 -20.99
CA ARG A 71 3.09 -5.82 -22.29
C ARG A 71 1.81 -6.63 -22.10
N GLU A 72 0.84 -6.44 -22.98
CA GLU A 72 -0.45 -7.12 -22.95
C GLU A 72 -0.55 -8.13 -24.10
N SER A 73 -1.21 -9.27 -23.85
CA SER A 73 -1.50 -10.28 -24.88
C SER A 73 -2.77 -11.06 -24.57
N GLY A 74 -3.45 -11.57 -25.59
CA GLY A 74 -4.75 -12.24 -25.42
C GLY A 74 -5.90 -11.27 -25.10
N SER A 75 -7.08 -11.82 -24.83
CA SER A 75 -8.31 -11.02 -24.67
C SER A 75 -9.29 -11.49 -23.58
N ALA A 76 -9.18 -12.72 -23.05
CA ALA A 76 -10.10 -13.25 -22.04
C ALA A 76 -9.48 -14.43 -21.24
N PRO A 77 -8.71 -14.17 -20.17
CA PRO A 77 -8.28 -12.85 -19.70
C PRO A 77 -7.14 -12.28 -20.56
N VAL A 78 -6.97 -10.95 -20.55
CA VAL A 78 -5.76 -10.30 -21.08
C VAL A 78 -4.59 -10.64 -20.16
N ARG A 79 -3.57 -11.36 -20.68
CA ARG A 79 -2.33 -11.67 -19.95
C ARG A 79 -1.44 -10.43 -19.92
N VAL A 80 -0.85 -10.17 -18.75
CA VAL A 80 0.10 -9.06 -18.54
C VAL A 80 1.49 -9.64 -18.32
N ASP A 81 2.46 -9.18 -19.10
CA ASP A 81 3.87 -9.45 -18.91
C ASP A 81 4.54 -8.24 -18.23
N PRO A 82 4.92 -8.33 -16.93
CA PRO A 82 5.51 -7.21 -16.19
C PRO A 82 7.00 -7.00 -16.57
N LEU A 83 7.23 -6.25 -17.65
CA LEU A 83 8.56 -5.99 -18.21
C LEU A 83 9.50 -5.24 -17.26
N LEU A 84 8.97 -4.46 -16.31
CA LEU A 84 9.74 -3.73 -15.29
C LEU A 84 10.71 -4.60 -14.47
N LEU A 85 10.51 -5.91 -14.45
CA LEU A 85 11.39 -6.86 -13.75
C LEU A 85 12.71 -7.11 -14.50
N ASN A 86 12.79 -6.69 -15.76
CA ASN A 86 13.95 -6.96 -16.62
C ASN A 86 14.95 -5.80 -16.65
N PHE A 87 14.80 -4.79 -15.78
CA PHE A 87 15.65 -3.60 -15.79
C PHE A 87 15.60 -2.67 -14.57
N ASP A 88 16.56 -1.75 -14.59
CA ASP A 88 16.60 -0.41 -13.98
C ASP A 88 15.29 0.40 -14.07
N PHE A 89 14.21 0.06 -13.35
CA PHE A 89 12.92 0.72 -13.54
C PHE A 89 12.79 2.11 -12.86
N THR A 90 13.81 2.57 -12.12
CA THR A 90 13.78 3.85 -11.40
C THR A 90 13.51 5.03 -12.34
N GLY A 91 12.47 5.80 -12.04
CA GLY A 91 12.05 6.94 -12.88
C GLY A 91 11.36 6.55 -14.19
N ILE A 92 11.18 5.26 -14.47
CA ILE A 92 10.54 4.74 -15.68
C ILE A 92 9.20 4.10 -15.34
N CYS A 93 9.14 3.29 -14.28
CA CYS A 93 7.95 2.58 -13.85
C CYS A 93 7.61 2.85 -12.39
N GLY A 94 6.32 2.94 -12.09
CA GLY A 94 5.80 2.84 -10.73
C GLY A 94 5.19 1.46 -10.48
N ARG A 95 5.27 1.01 -9.23
CA ARG A 95 4.70 -0.26 -8.78
C ARG A 95 4.07 -0.12 -7.40
N ALA A 96 2.82 -0.52 -7.27
CA ALA A 96 2.13 -0.62 -5.98
C ALA A 96 1.56 -2.03 -5.77
N THR A 97 1.91 -2.67 -4.64
CA THR A 97 1.56 -4.08 -4.36
C THR A 97 0.73 -4.28 -3.09
N ASP A 98 0.52 -3.24 -2.31
CA ASP A 98 -0.16 -3.33 -1.02
C ASP A 98 -0.89 -2.02 -0.67
N SER A 99 -1.50 -2.00 0.52
CA SER A 99 -2.25 -0.87 1.05
C SER A 99 -1.42 0.39 1.32
N ASN A 100 -0.08 0.32 1.31
CA ASN A 100 0.77 1.52 1.37
C ASN A 100 0.86 2.18 0.00
N GLY A 101 0.84 1.38 -1.07
CA GLY A 101 0.90 1.87 -2.46
C GLY A 101 -0.46 2.24 -3.04
N PHE A 102 -1.56 1.64 -2.58
CA PHE A 102 -2.90 1.96 -3.05
C PHE A 102 -3.99 1.93 -1.97
N SER A 103 -5.09 2.65 -2.20
CA SER A 103 -6.33 2.51 -1.43
C SER A 103 -7.57 2.79 -2.28
N VAL A 104 -8.75 2.52 -1.72
CA VAL A 104 -10.02 2.87 -2.35
C VAL A 104 -10.45 4.28 -1.91
N ARG A 105 -10.88 5.09 -2.86
CA ARG A 105 -11.40 6.45 -2.60
C ARG A 105 -12.78 6.59 -3.22
N VAL A 106 -13.75 6.99 -2.41
CA VAL A 106 -15.16 7.05 -2.83
C VAL A 106 -15.73 8.41 -2.47
N ASN A 107 -16.31 9.10 -3.45
CA ASN A 107 -16.95 10.41 -3.30
C ASN A 107 -16.06 11.39 -2.51
N GLY A 108 -14.80 11.50 -2.90
CA GLY A 108 -13.81 12.38 -2.26
C GLY A 108 -13.29 11.91 -0.89
N ARG A 109 -13.70 10.75 -0.38
CA ARG A 109 -13.24 10.20 0.91
C ARG A 109 -12.26 9.05 0.71
N ASP A 110 -11.06 9.16 1.30
CA ASP A 110 -10.11 8.05 1.39
C ASP A 110 -10.64 7.00 2.39
N LEU A 111 -10.78 5.76 1.93
CA LEU A 111 -11.28 4.64 2.71
C LEU A 111 -10.19 3.61 3.01
N GLY A 112 -8.91 3.93 2.82
CA GLY A 112 -7.79 3.01 3.04
C GLY A 112 -7.65 2.45 4.47
N THR A 113 -8.25 3.11 5.47
CA THR A 113 -8.33 2.62 6.86
C THR A 113 -9.60 1.83 7.16
N GLN A 114 -10.54 1.77 6.22
CA GLN A 114 -11.85 1.14 6.37
C GLN A 114 -12.02 -0.08 5.46
N TYR A 115 -11.34 -0.09 4.31
CA TYR A 115 -11.45 -1.12 3.29
C TYR A 115 -10.08 -1.62 2.82
N SER A 116 -10.03 -2.92 2.50
CA SER A 116 -8.91 -3.59 1.83
C SER A 116 -9.27 -3.93 0.40
N LEU A 117 -8.31 -3.78 -0.53
CA LEU A 117 -8.46 -4.20 -1.92
C LEU A 117 -7.98 -5.64 -2.09
N ARG A 118 -8.86 -6.51 -2.59
CA ARG A 118 -8.63 -7.97 -2.64
C ARG A 118 -9.14 -8.54 -3.95
N VAL A 119 -8.41 -9.50 -4.50
CA VAL A 119 -8.81 -10.25 -5.69
C VAL A 119 -9.41 -11.59 -5.25
N PHE A 120 -10.61 -11.89 -5.75
CA PHE A 120 -11.35 -13.11 -5.48
C PHE A 120 -11.53 -13.91 -6.76
N ARG A 121 -11.48 -15.24 -6.67
CA ARG A 121 -11.90 -16.11 -7.76
C ARG A 121 -13.39 -16.41 -7.58
N GLU A 122 -14.23 -15.94 -8.48
CA GLU A 122 -15.70 -16.07 -8.41
C GLU A 122 -16.28 -16.26 -9.82
N ASN A 123 -17.26 -17.14 -9.99
CA ASN A 123 -17.98 -17.34 -11.26
C ASN A 123 -17.06 -17.47 -12.49
N ASN A 124 -15.99 -18.27 -12.36
CA ASN A 124 -14.98 -18.48 -13.41
C ASN A 124 -14.21 -17.20 -13.84
N ASP A 125 -14.07 -16.24 -12.93
CA ASP A 125 -13.41 -14.96 -13.17
C ASP A 125 -12.51 -14.58 -11.98
N LEU A 126 -11.61 -13.62 -12.16
CA LEU A 126 -10.90 -12.95 -11.07
C LEU A 126 -11.50 -11.56 -10.88
N VAL A 127 -12.03 -11.31 -9.69
CA VAL A 127 -12.81 -10.12 -9.36
C VAL A 127 -12.08 -9.30 -8.32
N LEU A 128 -11.78 -8.04 -8.63
CA LEU A 128 -11.24 -7.08 -7.68
C LEU A 128 -12.37 -6.44 -6.88
N LYS A 129 -12.26 -6.51 -5.55
CA LYS A 129 -13.24 -5.94 -4.63
C LYS A 129 -12.58 -5.09 -3.53
N ALA A 130 -13.26 -4.04 -3.11
CA ALA A 130 -13.00 -3.36 -1.84
C ALA A 130 -13.83 -4.03 -0.74
N VAL A 131 -13.16 -4.59 0.27
CA VAL A 131 -13.76 -5.35 1.36
C VAL A 131 -13.56 -4.60 2.67
N PRO A 132 -14.62 -4.27 3.44
CA PRO A 132 -14.45 -3.59 4.72
C PRO A 132 -13.65 -4.44 5.71
N PHE A 133 -12.77 -3.81 6.48
CA PHE A 133 -12.01 -4.50 7.52
C PHE A 133 -12.95 -5.11 8.57
N GLY A 134 -12.63 -6.33 9.02
CA GLY A 134 -13.42 -7.03 10.04
C GLY A 134 -14.79 -7.56 9.59
N SER A 135 -15.13 -7.45 8.29
CA SER A 135 -16.41 -7.91 7.72
C SER A 135 -16.22 -9.08 6.74
N SER A 136 -17.31 -9.80 6.45
CA SER A 136 -17.36 -10.80 5.39
C SER A 136 -17.51 -10.12 4.01
N ASN A 137 -17.32 -10.88 2.93
CA ASN A 137 -17.39 -10.39 1.53
C ASN A 137 -18.80 -9.92 1.10
N THR A 138 -19.82 -9.95 1.98
CA THR A 138 -21.22 -9.66 1.63
C THR A 138 -21.49 -8.17 1.38
N THR A 139 -20.65 -7.28 1.91
CA THR A 139 -20.72 -5.83 1.69
C THR A 139 -19.55 -5.33 0.83
N ALA A 140 -18.85 -6.25 0.16
CA ALA A 140 -17.73 -5.91 -0.67
C ALA A 140 -18.18 -5.24 -1.97
N ILE A 141 -17.47 -4.19 -2.35
CA ILE A 141 -17.78 -3.41 -3.54
C ILE A 141 -16.92 -3.92 -4.69
N GLU A 142 -17.57 -4.33 -5.78
CA GLU A 142 -16.87 -4.73 -6.99
C GLU A 142 -16.29 -3.52 -7.74
N ILE A 143 -15.01 -3.64 -8.10
CA ILE A 143 -14.24 -2.60 -8.77
C ILE A 143 -13.88 -2.97 -10.20
N GLY A 144 -13.65 -4.25 -10.48
CA GLY A 144 -13.27 -4.71 -11.81
C GLY A 144 -13.07 -6.21 -11.92
N ARG A 145 -12.86 -6.69 -13.15
CA ARG A 145 -12.79 -8.11 -13.51
C ARG A 145 -11.72 -8.39 -14.55
N THR A 146 -11.20 -9.63 -14.58
CA THR A 146 -10.25 -10.08 -15.62
C THR A 146 -10.95 -10.66 -16.85
N HIS A 147 -12.26 -10.91 -16.78
CA HIS A 147 -13.05 -11.55 -17.83
C HIS A 147 -12.55 -12.95 -18.19
N GLY A 148 -12.16 -13.70 -17.16
CA GLY A 148 -11.66 -15.06 -17.30
C GLY A 148 -10.65 -15.38 -16.22
N VAL A 149 -10.49 -16.68 -15.97
CA VAL A 149 -9.60 -17.16 -14.92
C VAL A 149 -8.23 -17.51 -15.48
N THR A 150 -7.18 -17.24 -14.71
CA THR A 150 -5.81 -17.70 -15.01
C THR A 150 -5.07 -17.99 -13.72
N SER A 151 -3.96 -18.72 -13.79
CA SER A 151 -2.97 -18.84 -12.73
C SER A 151 -1.82 -17.84 -12.88
N ASP A 152 -1.80 -17.07 -13.95
CA ASP A 152 -0.75 -16.11 -14.30
C ASP A 152 -1.20 -14.65 -14.03
N PHE A 153 -0.37 -13.67 -14.39
CA PHE A 153 -0.69 -12.25 -14.39
C PHE A 153 -1.79 -11.94 -15.42
N ALA A 154 -2.89 -11.35 -14.97
CA ALA A 154 -3.98 -10.90 -15.82
C ALA A 154 -4.39 -9.46 -15.55
N LYS A 155 -4.77 -8.72 -16.60
CA LYS A 155 -5.28 -7.37 -16.49
C LYS A 155 -6.67 -7.39 -15.86
N ILE A 156 -6.87 -6.57 -14.85
CA ILE A 156 -8.19 -6.28 -14.27
C ILE A 156 -8.73 -5.05 -15.00
N HIS A 157 -9.84 -5.23 -15.70
CA HIS A 157 -10.60 -4.14 -16.30
C HIS A 157 -11.45 -3.49 -15.21
N LEU A 158 -11.19 -2.21 -14.93
CA LEU A 158 -11.99 -1.46 -13.98
C LEU A 158 -13.40 -1.24 -14.55
N ASN A 159 -14.42 -1.38 -13.70
CA ASN A 159 -15.80 -1.04 -14.04
C ASN A 159 -15.90 0.45 -14.39
N SER A 160 -16.85 0.84 -15.24
CA SER A 160 -16.90 2.17 -15.88
C SER A 160 -16.90 3.37 -14.93
N ASN A 161 -17.35 3.20 -13.69
CA ASN A 161 -17.37 4.24 -12.66
C ASN A 161 -16.09 4.29 -11.79
N TRP A 162 -15.06 3.52 -12.14
CA TRP A 162 -13.79 3.46 -11.44
C TRP A 162 -12.64 3.95 -12.32
N ARG A 163 -11.70 4.67 -11.74
CA ARG A 163 -10.48 5.15 -12.39
C ARG A 163 -9.33 5.24 -11.40
N PHE A 164 -8.10 5.35 -11.92
CA PHE A 164 -6.94 5.69 -11.09
C PHE A 164 -6.87 7.20 -10.86
N THR A 165 -6.40 7.60 -9.68
CA THR A 165 -5.93 8.96 -9.37
C THR A 165 -4.74 8.85 -8.43
N LYS A 166 -3.94 9.90 -8.27
CA LYS A 166 -2.82 9.92 -7.29
C LYS A 166 -3.13 10.81 -6.11
N ARG A 167 -2.63 10.43 -4.93
CA ARG A 167 -2.74 11.24 -3.72
C ARG A 167 -2.04 12.58 -3.91
N ASN A 168 -2.70 13.66 -3.50
CA ASN A 168 -2.16 15.00 -3.52
C ASN A 168 -2.07 15.57 -2.10
N TYR A 169 -0.98 16.25 -1.79
CA TYR A 169 -0.85 17.05 -0.58
C TYR A 169 -0.28 18.42 -0.93
N GLN A 170 -1.05 19.47 -0.64
CA GLN A 170 -0.64 20.88 -0.85
C GLN A 170 -0.12 21.17 -2.27
N GLY A 171 -0.76 20.58 -3.29
CA GLY A 171 -0.36 20.76 -4.69
C GLY A 171 0.72 19.79 -5.16
N ARG A 172 1.34 19.01 -4.26
CA ARG A 172 2.32 17.98 -4.62
C ARG A 172 1.64 16.62 -4.81
N THR A 173 1.84 16.04 -5.99
CA THR A 173 1.47 14.64 -6.28
C THR A 173 2.42 13.68 -5.56
N LEU A 174 1.86 12.70 -4.85
CA LEU A 174 2.57 11.67 -4.11
C LEU A 174 2.47 10.32 -4.83
N GLY A 175 3.23 9.32 -4.37
CA GLY A 175 3.26 7.99 -4.97
C GLY A 175 2.05 7.09 -4.68
N HIS A 176 1.17 7.46 -3.74
CA HIS A 176 0.02 6.64 -3.37
C HIS A 176 -1.09 6.75 -4.42
N ILE A 177 -1.63 5.60 -4.86
CA ILE A 177 -2.62 5.50 -5.93
C ILE A 177 -4.00 5.23 -5.33
N TYR A 178 -5.00 5.96 -5.79
CA TYR A 178 -6.38 5.68 -5.45
C TYR A 178 -7.09 4.96 -6.59
N LEU A 179 -7.85 3.91 -6.25
CA LEU A 179 -8.94 3.43 -7.08
C LEU A 179 -10.18 4.25 -6.69
N THR A 180 -10.56 5.17 -7.59
CA THR A 180 -11.49 6.25 -7.32
C THR A 180 -12.83 6.04 -8.00
N SER A 181 -13.91 6.24 -7.25
CA SER A 181 -15.29 6.35 -7.76
C SER A 181 -15.96 7.59 -7.18
N ASP A 182 -16.62 8.38 -8.02
CA ASP A 182 -17.37 9.56 -7.57
C ASP A 182 -18.80 9.22 -7.12
N ARG A 183 -19.19 7.95 -7.23
CA ARG A 183 -20.50 7.50 -6.73
C ARG A 183 -20.53 7.51 -5.21
N PRO A 184 -21.69 7.81 -4.58
CA PRO A 184 -21.82 7.69 -3.13
C PRO A 184 -21.64 6.23 -2.70
N LEU A 185 -21.04 6.03 -1.52
CA LEU A 185 -20.72 4.70 -0.99
C LEU A 185 -21.95 3.79 -0.87
N SER A 186 -23.10 4.33 -0.45
CA SER A 186 -24.36 3.58 -0.38
C SER A 186 -24.76 2.99 -1.72
N ALA A 187 -24.72 3.78 -2.80
CA ALA A 187 -25.08 3.31 -4.13
C ALA A 187 -24.13 2.20 -4.65
N LEU A 188 -22.86 2.22 -4.24
CA LEU A 188 -21.90 1.16 -4.57
C LEU A 188 -22.20 -0.14 -3.81
N ILE A 189 -22.63 -0.04 -2.55
CA ILE A 189 -23.01 -1.19 -1.72
C ILE A 189 -24.35 -1.79 -2.18
N ASP A 190 -25.33 -0.96 -2.53
CA ASP A 190 -26.63 -1.42 -3.05
C ASP A 190 -26.46 -2.16 -4.38
N SER A 191 -25.55 -1.68 -5.24
CA SER A 191 -25.19 -2.34 -6.49
C SER A 191 -24.52 -3.71 -6.27
N ALA A 192 -23.75 -3.86 -5.17
CA ALA A 192 -23.14 -5.13 -4.80
C ALA A 192 -24.14 -6.14 -4.20
N SER A 193 -25.24 -5.64 -3.62
CA SER A 193 -26.30 -6.45 -3.00
C SER A 193 -27.33 -6.97 -4.01
N THR A 194 -27.40 -6.35 -5.20
CA THR A 194 -28.26 -6.80 -6.29
C THR A 194 -27.50 -7.82 -7.12
N THR A 195 -27.74 -9.11 -6.86
CA THR A 195 -27.31 -10.17 -7.78
C THR A 195 -27.95 -9.89 -9.14
N ALA A 196 -27.15 -9.42 -10.11
CA ALA A 196 -27.67 -9.18 -11.46
C ALA A 196 -28.19 -10.51 -12.04
N PRO A 197 -29.40 -10.55 -12.61
CA PRO A 197 -29.86 -11.73 -13.34
C PRO A 197 -28.94 -11.96 -14.53
N VAL A 198 -28.63 -13.23 -14.78
CA VAL A 198 -27.87 -13.69 -15.95
C VAL A 198 -28.58 -13.16 -17.21
N ALA A 199 -28.02 -12.12 -17.83
CA ALA A 199 -28.44 -11.68 -19.14
C ALA A 199 -28.00 -12.74 -20.15
N THR A 200 -28.96 -13.43 -20.76
CA THR A 200 -28.73 -14.28 -21.93
C THR A 200 -28.19 -13.41 -23.05
N ALA A 201 -26.98 -13.72 -23.51
CA ALA A 201 -26.33 -13.00 -24.60
C ALA A 201 -27.14 -13.12 -25.90
N PRO A 202 -27.44 -12.02 -26.62
CA PRO A 202 -27.81 -12.11 -28.02
C PRO A 202 -26.56 -12.37 -28.89
N SER A 203 -26.73 -13.29 -29.83
CA SER A 203 -25.76 -13.75 -30.84
C SER A 203 -25.05 -12.58 -31.58
N PRO A 204 -23.74 -12.70 -31.91
CA PRO A 204 -23.02 -11.65 -32.61
C PRO A 204 -23.44 -11.54 -34.08
N ALA A 205 -23.79 -10.32 -34.50
CA ALA A 205 -23.85 -9.94 -35.91
C ALA A 205 -22.42 -9.85 -36.49
N PRO A 206 -22.21 -10.12 -37.80
CA PRO A 206 -20.90 -10.22 -38.40
C PRO A 206 -20.21 -8.85 -38.53
N ASN A 207 -18.92 -8.79 -38.18
CA ASN A 207 -18.07 -7.61 -38.33
C ASN A 207 -17.91 -7.21 -39.81
N PRO A 208 -17.99 -5.91 -40.17
CA PRO A 208 -17.47 -5.41 -41.43
C PRO A 208 -15.94 -5.33 -41.41
N VAL A 209 -15.33 -5.72 -42.53
CA VAL A 209 -13.89 -5.76 -42.80
C VAL A 209 -13.34 -4.32 -42.84
N PRO A 210 -12.22 -4.00 -42.15
CA PRO A 210 -11.54 -2.71 -42.35
C PRO A 210 -10.72 -2.73 -43.65
N GLU A 211 -11.04 -1.76 -44.51
CA GLU A 211 -10.40 -1.43 -45.78
C GLU A 211 -8.96 -0.93 -45.57
N TYR A 212 -8.02 -1.47 -46.36
CA TYR A 212 -6.60 -1.15 -46.34
C TYR A 212 -6.37 0.23 -46.98
N ARG A 213 -5.80 1.19 -46.24
CA ARG A 213 -5.28 2.45 -46.82
C ARG A 213 -3.77 2.37 -46.97
N GLU A 214 -3.31 2.66 -48.19
CA GLU A 214 -1.91 2.78 -48.57
C GLU A 214 -1.17 3.92 -47.82
N PRO A 215 0.17 3.82 -47.68
CA PRO A 215 0.98 4.78 -46.93
C PRO A 215 1.31 6.02 -47.78
N VAL A 216 1.11 7.21 -47.21
CA VAL A 216 1.54 8.48 -47.83
C VAL A 216 2.78 9.02 -47.12
N THR A 217 3.73 9.42 -47.96
CA THR A 217 5.10 9.89 -47.75
C THR A 217 5.25 11.15 -46.87
N MET A 218 6.37 11.24 -46.13
CA MET A 218 6.83 12.37 -45.32
C MET A 218 7.16 13.64 -46.12
N ALA A 219 6.99 14.82 -45.48
CA ALA A 219 7.79 16.03 -45.68
C ALA A 219 7.74 16.95 -44.41
N PRO A 220 8.74 17.83 -44.16
CA PRO A 220 9.25 18.13 -42.81
C PRO A 220 8.78 19.44 -42.13
N GLU A 221 9.19 19.54 -40.85
CA GLU A 221 8.97 20.56 -39.81
C GLU A 221 9.23 22.05 -40.17
N PRO A 222 8.80 22.96 -39.26
CA PRO A 222 9.71 24.00 -38.80
C PRO A 222 9.87 24.06 -37.28
N ARG A 223 11.09 24.45 -36.91
CA ARG A 223 11.65 24.69 -35.57
C ARG A 223 10.98 25.85 -34.84
N THR A 224 11.01 25.80 -33.51
CA THR A 224 11.26 26.99 -32.67
C THR A 224 11.99 26.62 -31.39
N ASP A 225 13.07 27.36 -31.13
CA ASP A 225 13.87 27.38 -29.91
C ASP A 225 13.08 27.79 -28.67
N ALA A 226 13.46 27.28 -27.49
CA ALA A 226 13.89 28.14 -26.36
C ALA A 226 14.18 27.35 -25.05
N ARG A 227 15.45 27.47 -24.64
CA ARG A 227 15.91 27.91 -23.31
C ARG A 227 15.95 26.92 -22.13
N SER A 228 17.19 26.54 -21.81
CA SER A 228 17.67 26.01 -20.54
C SER A 228 17.27 26.85 -19.33
N THR A 229 16.94 26.19 -18.22
CA THR A 229 17.29 26.65 -16.88
C THR A 229 17.71 25.42 -16.06
N SER A 230 18.95 25.41 -15.58
CA SER A 230 19.45 24.47 -14.57
C SER A 230 18.86 24.81 -13.21
N ILE A 231 18.79 23.84 -12.27
CA ILE A 231 18.97 24.00 -10.82
C ILE A 231 18.96 22.60 -10.15
N SER A 232 20.14 22.25 -9.63
CA SER A 232 20.54 21.44 -8.46
C SER A 232 19.94 20.08 -8.08
N GLU A 233 20.90 19.18 -7.83
CA GLU A 233 20.99 17.84 -7.20
C GLU A 233 19.92 17.39 -6.17
N PRO A 234 19.61 16.09 -6.12
CA PRO A 234 18.80 15.50 -5.07
C PRO A 234 19.60 15.22 -3.79
N VAL A 235 19.03 15.63 -2.66
CA VAL A 235 19.46 15.27 -1.31
C VAL A 235 19.37 13.75 -1.12
N THR A 236 20.51 13.11 -0.85
CA THR A 236 20.62 11.71 -0.42
C THR A 236 19.98 11.52 0.94
N VAL A 237 18.89 10.74 1.00
CA VAL A 237 18.34 10.22 2.26
C VAL A 237 19.12 8.95 2.60
N ALA A 238 19.89 9.02 3.69
CA ALA A 238 20.66 7.90 4.21
C ALA A 238 19.75 6.71 4.57
N THR A 239 19.95 5.59 3.89
CA THR A 239 19.44 4.27 4.27
C THR A 239 20.09 3.86 5.60
N SER A 240 19.26 3.51 6.59
CA SER A 240 19.73 3.04 7.89
C SER A 240 20.47 1.71 7.73
N GLU A 241 21.78 1.72 7.95
CA GLU A 241 22.68 0.56 7.98
C GLU A 241 22.46 -0.28 9.26
N ARG A 242 21.27 -0.84 9.46
CA ARG A 242 21.15 -2.02 10.34
C ARG A 242 21.43 -3.24 9.48
N GLY A 243 22.63 -3.80 9.66
CA GLY A 243 23.28 -4.78 8.80
C GLY A 243 22.37 -5.91 8.31
N LEU A 244 22.56 -6.26 7.03
CA LEU A 244 21.93 -7.41 6.40
C LEU A 244 22.10 -8.66 7.30
N PRO A 245 21.04 -9.48 7.49
CA PRO A 245 21.15 -10.78 8.11
C PRO A 245 22.28 -11.61 7.50
N THR A 246 23.12 -12.21 8.34
CA THR A 246 24.24 -13.07 7.94
C THR A 246 23.82 -14.27 7.07
N THR A 247 22.53 -14.59 7.06
CA THR A 247 21.91 -15.61 6.19
C THR A 247 22.01 -15.28 4.69
N PHE A 248 22.21 -14.01 4.33
CA PHE A 248 22.36 -13.57 2.93
C PHE A 248 23.80 -13.60 2.42
N ASP A 249 24.77 -13.79 3.31
CA ASP A 249 26.20 -13.75 2.99
C ASP A 249 26.82 -15.15 2.82
N ARG A 250 25.98 -16.15 2.50
CA ARG A 250 26.46 -17.51 2.24
C ARG A 250 27.13 -17.59 0.87
N ASP A 251 28.33 -18.17 0.84
CA ASP A 251 29.12 -18.38 -0.38
C ASP A 251 28.44 -19.31 -1.41
N ASP A 252 27.44 -20.10 -0.98
CA ASP A 252 26.71 -21.05 -1.83
C ASP A 252 25.48 -20.45 -2.52
N LEU A 253 25.16 -19.17 -2.28
CA LEU A 253 24.03 -18.48 -2.89
C LEU A 253 24.47 -17.70 -4.14
N SER A 254 23.73 -17.88 -5.24
CA SER A 254 23.89 -17.04 -6.43
C SER A 254 23.45 -15.60 -6.17
N ASN A 255 23.92 -14.65 -7.00
CA ASN A 255 23.47 -13.25 -6.92
C ASN A 255 21.94 -13.11 -7.05
N GLU A 256 21.31 -13.93 -7.90
CA GLU A 256 19.87 -13.96 -8.10
C GLU A 256 19.13 -14.47 -6.86
N GLN A 257 19.66 -15.51 -6.21
CA GLN A 257 19.09 -16.05 -4.97
C GLN A 257 19.20 -15.04 -3.82
N ARG A 258 20.36 -14.36 -3.68
CA ARG A 258 20.52 -13.29 -2.69
C ARG A 258 19.51 -12.16 -2.89
N ALA A 259 19.36 -11.68 -4.12
CA ALA A 259 18.40 -10.64 -4.46
C ALA A 259 16.95 -11.08 -4.18
N TYR A 260 16.59 -12.31 -4.52
CA TYR A 260 15.25 -12.86 -4.24
C TYR A 260 14.96 -12.97 -2.74
N LEU A 261 15.92 -13.48 -1.96
CA LEU A 261 15.80 -13.57 -0.50
C LEU A 261 15.71 -12.19 0.15
N GLN A 262 16.46 -11.20 -0.37
CA GLN A 262 16.38 -9.82 0.07
C GLN A 262 15.01 -9.20 -0.22
N LEU A 263 14.39 -9.49 -1.36
CA LEU A 263 13.01 -9.05 -1.67
C LEU A 263 11.98 -9.67 -0.72
N VAL A 264 12.13 -10.96 -0.41
CA VAL A 264 11.26 -11.65 0.55
C VAL A 264 11.43 -11.08 1.95
N TRP A 265 12.66 -10.77 2.36
CA TRP A 265 12.95 -10.11 3.64
C TRP A 265 12.32 -8.71 3.72
N GLN A 266 12.57 -7.88 2.71
CA GLN A 266 12.07 -6.49 2.65
C GLN A 266 10.54 -6.42 2.68
N ARG A 267 9.84 -7.42 2.13
CA ARG A 267 8.37 -7.52 2.21
C ARG A 267 7.84 -7.54 3.65
N TYR A 268 8.54 -8.18 4.57
CA TYR A 268 8.12 -8.28 5.97
C TYR A 268 8.65 -7.12 6.82
N GLU A 269 9.78 -6.53 6.44
CA GLU A 269 10.42 -5.45 7.20
C GLU A 269 9.49 -4.26 7.45
N VAL A 270 8.73 -3.84 6.43
CA VAL A 270 7.80 -2.71 6.57
C VAL A 270 6.72 -3.00 7.62
N ILE A 271 6.16 -4.20 7.61
CA ILE A 271 5.09 -4.59 8.56
C ILE A 271 5.68 -4.75 9.97
N ILE A 272 6.89 -5.30 10.07
CA ILE A 272 7.63 -5.44 11.33
C ILE A 272 7.96 -4.06 11.91
N ASN A 273 8.42 -3.11 11.10
CA ASN A 273 8.74 -1.75 11.54
C ASN A 273 7.49 -0.98 11.97
N ASN A 274 6.39 -1.10 11.23
CA ASN A 274 5.10 -0.52 11.64
C ASN A 274 4.60 -1.11 12.96
N GLN A 275 4.77 -2.42 13.15
CA GLN A 275 4.41 -3.09 14.40
C GLN A 275 5.30 -2.64 15.57
N ARG A 276 6.60 -2.47 15.36
CA ARG A 276 7.54 -1.91 16.34
C ARG A 276 7.16 -0.48 16.75
N TYR A 277 6.81 0.37 15.77
CA TYR A 277 6.32 1.71 16.07
C TYR A 277 5.02 1.70 16.89
N ALA A 278 4.09 0.79 16.60
CA ALA A 278 2.86 0.64 17.37
C ALA A 278 3.13 0.18 18.82
N ILE A 279 4.13 -0.68 19.03
CA ILE A 279 4.60 -1.09 20.36
C ILE A 279 5.18 0.11 21.10
N GLU A 280 6.09 0.88 20.48
CA GLU A 280 6.69 2.07 21.09
C GLU A 280 5.62 3.10 21.50
N GLU A 281 4.61 3.32 20.66
CA GLU A 281 3.50 4.21 20.97
C GLU A 281 2.63 3.67 22.13
N ALA A 282 2.35 2.37 22.15
CA ALA A 282 1.62 1.74 23.25
C ALA A 282 2.41 1.79 24.58
N GLU A 283 3.72 1.66 24.53
CA GLU A 283 4.62 1.82 25.68
C GLU A 283 4.58 3.25 26.22
N ARG A 284 4.66 4.26 25.34
CA ARG A 284 4.51 5.68 25.73
C ARG A 284 3.16 5.94 26.38
N GLN A 285 2.08 5.40 25.82
CA GLN A 285 0.73 5.56 26.37
C GLN A 285 0.59 4.88 27.73
N LEU A 286 1.15 3.69 27.91
CA LEU A 286 1.15 2.99 29.19
C LEU A 286 1.92 3.79 30.25
N ALA A 287 3.12 4.29 29.92
CA ALA A 287 3.92 5.14 30.82
C ALA A 287 3.15 6.39 31.23
N TRP A 288 2.57 7.11 30.27
CA TRP A 288 1.74 8.28 30.54
C TRP A 288 0.53 7.95 31.43
N THR A 289 -0.11 6.80 31.21
CA THR A 289 -1.26 6.34 32.00
C THR A 289 -0.88 6.08 33.47
N ILE A 290 0.32 5.53 33.69
CA ILE A 290 0.86 5.29 35.04
C ILE A 290 1.20 6.61 35.73
N GLU A 291 1.90 7.51 35.05
CA GLU A 291 2.32 8.81 35.60
C GLU A 291 1.13 9.71 36.00
N ASN A 292 0.01 9.59 35.29
CA ASN A 292 -1.20 10.38 35.56
C ASN A 292 -2.15 9.70 36.55
N GLY A 293 -1.72 8.64 37.25
CA GLY A 293 -2.47 8.02 38.34
C GLY A 293 -3.78 7.36 37.90
N ALA A 294 -3.82 6.80 36.68
CA ALA A 294 -5.00 6.08 36.21
C ALA A 294 -5.31 4.84 37.07
N SER A 295 -6.57 4.37 37.01
CA SER A 295 -6.98 3.19 37.75
C SER A 295 -6.23 1.94 37.32
N GLU A 296 -6.01 1.01 38.25
CA GLU A 296 -5.33 -0.27 38.03
C GLU A 296 -5.93 -1.06 36.86
N ARG A 297 -7.27 -1.03 36.72
CA ARG A 297 -7.97 -1.65 35.58
C ARG A 297 -7.56 -1.06 34.23
N THR A 298 -7.34 0.26 34.17
CA THR A 298 -6.91 0.95 32.95
C THR A 298 -5.47 0.59 32.59
N ILE A 299 -4.59 0.54 33.59
CA ILE A 299 -3.20 0.13 33.43
C ILE A 299 -3.14 -1.32 32.93
N GLN A 300 -3.91 -2.23 33.53
CA GLN A 300 -3.96 -3.63 33.12
C GLN A 300 -4.47 -3.82 31.69
N ALA A 301 -5.48 -3.07 31.27
CA ALA A 301 -5.98 -3.11 29.89
C ALA A 301 -4.93 -2.63 28.88
N ARG A 302 -4.16 -1.59 29.22
CA ARG A 302 -3.07 -1.07 28.37
C ARG A 302 -1.91 -2.07 28.29
N GLN A 303 -1.58 -2.73 29.40
CA GLN A 303 -0.59 -3.79 29.46
C GLN A 303 -0.98 -4.95 28.52
N GLN A 304 -2.22 -5.43 28.61
CA GLN A 304 -2.73 -6.52 27.76
C GLN A 304 -2.70 -6.16 26.27
N ASN A 305 -3.02 -4.91 25.92
CA ASN A 305 -2.90 -4.42 24.56
C ASN A 305 -1.44 -4.46 24.08
N LEU A 306 -0.50 -3.97 24.89
CA LEU A 306 0.93 -3.99 24.59
C LEU A 306 1.45 -5.42 24.39
N ASP A 307 1.04 -6.36 25.26
CA ASP A 307 1.41 -7.77 25.13
C ASP A 307 0.86 -8.37 23.83
N GLY A 308 -0.37 -8.04 23.44
CA GLY A 308 -0.95 -8.44 22.17
C GLY A 308 -0.16 -7.93 20.95
N LEU A 309 0.33 -6.69 21.02
CA LEU A 309 1.16 -6.10 19.97
C LEU A 309 2.54 -6.78 19.88
N ARG A 310 3.15 -7.11 21.02
CA ARG A 310 4.43 -7.85 21.07
C ARG A 310 4.30 -9.26 20.51
N GLN A 311 3.26 -10.00 20.90
CA GLN A 311 2.99 -11.32 20.32
C GLN A 311 2.71 -11.24 18.81
N ALA A 312 2.10 -10.16 18.32
CA ALA A 312 1.90 -9.96 16.89
C ALA A 312 3.23 -9.72 16.16
N LEU A 313 4.16 -8.95 16.75
CA LEU A 313 5.52 -8.78 16.25
C LEU A 313 6.26 -10.12 16.16
N ASP A 314 6.23 -10.93 17.22
CA ASP A 314 6.88 -12.24 17.24
C ASP A 314 6.38 -13.15 16.11
N ARG A 315 5.06 -13.16 15.87
CA ARG A 315 4.46 -13.93 14.76
C ARG A 315 4.89 -13.42 13.39
N LEU A 316 5.06 -12.10 13.23
CA LEU A 316 5.51 -11.51 11.97
C LEU A 316 6.98 -11.85 11.70
N GLU A 317 7.84 -11.73 12.71
CA GLU A 317 9.26 -12.09 12.62
C GLU A 317 9.45 -13.59 12.37
N ALA A 318 8.65 -14.45 13.01
CA ALA A 318 8.67 -15.88 12.75
C ALA A 318 8.24 -16.22 11.31
N ARG A 319 7.24 -15.52 10.77
CA ARG A 319 6.82 -15.68 9.36
C ARG A 319 7.88 -15.20 8.39
N GLN A 320 8.56 -14.09 8.69
CA GLN A 320 9.67 -13.60 7.88
C GLN A 320 10.81 -14.61 7.85
N ARG A 321 11.22 -15.14 9.01
CA ARG A 321 12.26 -16.18 9.10
C ARG A 321 11.87 -17.42 8.29
N TYR A 322 10.67 -17.94 8.50
CA TYR A 322 10.18 -19.11 7.75
C TYR A 322 10.14 -18.86 6.23
N ALA A 323 9.70 -17.68 5.80
CA ALA A 323 9.64 -17.33 4.39
C ALA A 323 11.05 -17.32 3.75
N VAL A 324 12.06 -16.82 4.46
CA VAL A 324 13.45 -16.83 3.98
C VAL A 324 14.04 -18.25 4.03
N GLU A 325 13.86 -18.98 5.14
CA GLU A 325 14.41 -20.32 5.32
C GLU A 325 13.85 -21.34 4.34
N SER A 326 12.55 -21.26 4.02
CA SER A 326 11.91 -22.16 3.05
C SER A 326 12.41 -22.01 1.61
N LEU A 327 13.14 -20.92 1.33
CA LEU A 327 13.71 -20.61 0.03
C LEU A 327 15.22 -20.88 -0.04
N LEU A 328 15.87 -21.20 1.09
CA LEU A 328 17.27 -21.57 1.10
C LEU A 328 17.45 -22.99 0.55
N PRO A 329 18.48 -23.24 -0.28
CA PRO A 329 18.80 -24.60 -0.71
C PRO A 329 19.18 -25.46 0.49
N ALA A 330 18.80 -26.75 0.44
CA ALA A 330 19.19 -27.72 1.44
C ALA A 330 20.72 -27.77 1.55
N PRO A 331 21.30 -27.88 2.76
CA PRO A 331 22.75 -27.98 2.91
C PRO A 331 23.25 -29.17 2.09
N GLN A 332 24.16 -28.90 1.14
CA GLN A 332 24.79 -29.93 0.34
C GLN A 332 25.39 -30.98 1.29
N GLY A 333 24.81 -32.18 1.26
CA GLY A 333 25.26 -33.29 2.07
C GLY A 333 26.75 -33.52 1.84
N ARG A 334 27.50 -33.58 2.94
CA ARG A 334 28.90 -33.98 2.97
C ARG A 334 29.06 -35.23 2.10
N VAL A 335 29.80 -35.12 1.00
CA VAL A 335 30.22 -36.27 0.20
C VAL A 335 30.97 -37.18 1.17
N VAL A 336 30.34 -38.28 1.58
CA VAL A 336 31.04 -39.38 2.23
C VAL A 336 31.87 -39.99 1.12
N LEU A 337 33.12 -39.53 1.02
CA LEU A 337 34.15 -40.21 0.27
C LEU A 337 34.21 -41.64 0.81
N GLY A 338 33.78 -42.58 -0.02
CA GLY A 338 33.98 -44.00 0.24
C GLY A 338 35.46 -44.24 0.46
N ASN A 339 35.80 -44.70 1.65
CA ASN A 339 37.08 -45.35 1.88
C ASN A 339 36.93 -46.84 1.59
N ARG A 340 37.96 -47.32 0.89
CA ARG A 340 38.21 -48.68 0.42
C ARG A 340 38.14 -49.72 1.52
#